data_AF-A0A8T4DE59-F1
#
_entry.id   AF-A0A8T4DE59-F1
#
_cell.length_a   1.000
_cell.length_b   1.000
_cell.length_c   1.000
_cell.angle_alpha   90.00
_cell.angle_beta   90.00
_cell.angle_gamma   90.00
#
_symmetry.space_group_name_H-M   'P 1'
#
loop_
_entity.id
_entity.type
_entity.pdbx_description
1 polymer ?
#
loop_
_entity_poly.entity_id
_entity_poly.type
_entity_poly.pdbx_seq_one_letter_code
_entity_poly.pdbx_strand_id
1 'polypeptide(L)'
;MNEKIITVAIAFISAFVLLTTVASVTTLDCDCGNLSVNETGGWHDGGDLNLSCTPISHAVDNATAGETICVHSGTYYENVNVNKQLILLSVGTGGGKPVVDADGIGSAIRRSHDDLVLAGFAAINASNISMADDVVDELPFTPVADGEPPEAPIISSPTHPDENLSYCNSSPVFSWTTPVNQSGIACYSYVLDNSASTTPDETCDTSENTSSYTNLTFDTWYFHVRAKDDAENWGPAAHFRVQIANCDTHDGCYVYDDGCEDRDYYCSEGTCTYNYSNRHTDYYDGYVYYCSGDTVRKHQIFHDFYCDGGVCTEHTSWAEDQLVENCSDYDGWYCNGDLREYRDYYCSGGNCTYTVVSSDNCSDNDGCYVYGDGCEVRDYYCFEGSCTY
;
A
#
# COMPACT_ATOMS: atom_id res chain seq x y z
N MET A 1 -10.85 -61.38 14.10
CA MET A 1 -9.57 -60.69 13.80
C MET A 1 -9.96 -59.27 13.43
N ASN A 2 -10.06 -58.34 14.39
CA ASN A 2 -9.00 -57.40 14.80
C ASN A 2 -8.22 -56.90 13.56
N GLU A 3 -8.20 -55.62 13.20
CA GLU A 3 -7.68 -54.48 13.99
C GLU A 3 -8.36 -53.15 13.57
N LYS A 4 -8.95 -52.44 14.53
CA LYS A 4 -8.56 -51.10 15.04
C LYS A 4 -8.51 -49.94 14.02
N ILE A 5 -9.63 -49.21 13.96
CA ILE A 5 -9.72 -47.83 13.47
C ILE A 5 -8.99 -46.93 14.49
N ILE A 6 -7.92 -46.27 14.07
CA ILE A 6 -7.18 -45.29 14.87
C ILE A 6 -7.89 -43.94 14.73
N THR A 7 -8.58 -43.53 15.79
CA THR A 7 -9.08 -42.18 15.99
C THR A 7 -7.90 -41.24 16.20
N VAL A 8 -7.67 -40.31 15.27
CA VAL A 8 -6.73 -39.19 15.45
C VAL A 8 -7.40 -38.14 16.33
N ALA A 9 -7.04 -38.14 17.62
CA ALA A 9 -7.37 -37.06 18.53
C ALA A 9 -6.33 -35.94 18.35
N ILE A 10 -6.72 -34.83 17.73
CA ILE A 10 -5.93 -33.60 17.71
C ILE A 10 -6.02 -32.99 19.12
N ALA A 11 -4.95 -33.13 19.89
CA ALA A 11 -4.79 -32.47 21.17
C ALA A 11 -4.50 -30.98 20.92
N PHE A 12 -5.50 -30.11 21.16
CA PHE A 12 -5.25 -28.69 21.35
C PHE A 12 -4.53 -28.51 22.69
N ILE A 13 -3.20 -28.50 22.65
CA ILE A 13 -2.38 -27.99 23.74
C ILE A 13 -2.60 -26.47 23.76
N SER A 14 -3.54 -26.02 24.58
CA SER A 14 -3.66 -24.63 25.00
C SER A 14 -2.41 -24.30 25.82
N ALA A 15 -1.33 -23.90 25.14
CA ALA A 15 -0.21 -23.23 25.76
C ALA A 15 -0.69 -21.85 26.22
N PHE A 16 -1.16 -21.78 27.46
CA PHE A 16 -1.38 -20.53 28.17
C PHE A 16 0.01 -19.95 28.43
N VAL A 17 0.53 -19.19 27.47
CA VAL A 17 1.70 -18.35 27.68
C VAL A 17 1.30 -17.35 28.74
N LEU A 18 1.82 -17.53 29.96
CA LEU A 18 1.81 -16.48 30.97
C LEU A 18 2.63 -15.33 30.37
N LEU A 19 1.94 -14.41 29.70
CA LEU A 19 2.50 -13.12 29.34
C LEU A 19 2.62 -12.36 30.66
N THR A 20 3.72 -12.57 31.36
CA THR A 20 4.14 -11.62 32.39
C THR A 20 4.42 -10.32 31.64
N THR A 21 3.45 -9.42 31.64
CA THR A 21 3.69 -8.03 31.33
C THR A 21 4.79 -7.59 32.29
N VAL A 22 6.00 -7.40 31.77
CA VAL A 22 6.95 -6.53 32.45
C VAL A 22 6.27 -5.17 32.32
N ALA A 23 5.64 -4.72 33.41
CA ALA A 23 5.33 -3.31 33.50
C ALA A 23 6.69 -2.61 33.35
N SER A 24 6.86 -1.86 32.26
CA SER A 24 7.96 -0.91 32.17
C SER A 24 7.82 -0.04 33.41
N VAL A 25 8.71 -0.22 34.38
CA VAL A 25 8.82 0.68 35.51
C VAL A 25 9.21 2.00 34.86
N THR A 26 8.26 2.94 34.81
CA THR A 26 8.55 4.31 34.40
C THR A 26 9.39 4.89 35.52
N THR A 27 10.70 4.70 35.43
CA THR A 27 11.65 5.34 36.33
C THR A 27 11.53 6.83 36.12
N LEU A 28 11.27 7.57 37.19
CA LEU A 28 11.04 9.00 37.12
C LEU A 28 12.41 9.69 37.14
N ASP A 29 12.80 10.25 36.00
CA ASP A 29 14.11 10.88 35.80
C ASP A 29 14.15 12.28 36.43
N CYS A 30 15.34 12.78 36.76
CA CYS A 30 15.56 14.12 37.30
C CYS A 30 16.54 14.90 36.42
N ASP A 31 16.04 15.70 35.48
CA ASP A 31 16.87 16.39 34.47
C ASP A 31 17.69 17.60 34.98
N CYS A 32 17.56 17.96 36.26
CA CYS A 32 18.15 19.19 36.83
C CYS A 32 18.76 19.02 38.23
N GLY A 33 18.77 17.81 38.79
CA GLY A 33 19.21 17.56 40.17
C GLY A 33 19.05 16.10 40.57
N ASN A 34 19.28 15.79 41.85
CA ASN A 34 19.27 14.42 42.36
C ASN A 34 17.92 14.03 43.01
N LEU A 35 17.05 15.00 43.24
CA LEU A 35 15.74 14.84 43.87
C LEU A 35 14.75 15.79 43.20
N SER A 36 13.63 15.27 42.72
CA SER A 36 12.56 16.04 42.09
C SER A 36 11.27 15.97 42.89
N VAL A 37 10.44 17.00 42.77
CA VAL A 37 9.22 17.20 43.56
C VAL A 37 8.10 17.79 42.72
N ASN A 38 6.91 17.23 42.81
CA ASN A 38 5.67 17.80 42.27
C ASN A 38 4.62 17.94 43.39
N GLU A 39 3.41 18.37 43.07
CA GLU A 39 2.31 18.56 44.04
C GLU A 39 1.88 17.27 44.77
N THR A 40 2.30 16.10 44.28
CA THR A 40 1.91 14.79 44.83
C THR A 40 2.98 14.13 45.69
N GLY A 41 4.26 14.52 45.57
CA GLY A 41 5.36 13.85 46.23
C GLY A 41 6.74 14.18 45.65
N GLY A 42 7.76 13.46 46.09
CA GLY A 42 9.13 13.59 45.59
C GLY A 42 9.81 12.24 45.29
N TRP A 43 10.80 12.25 44.41
CA TRP A 43 11.55 11.06 43.98
C TRP A 43 13.01 11.42 43.71
N HIS A 44 13.89 10.45 43.92
CA HIS A 44 15.27 10.54 43.44
C HIS A 44 15.36 10.06 41.99
N ASP A 45 16.42 10.45 41.30
CA ASP A 45 16.70 10.00 39.94
C ASP A 45 16.64 8.46 39.84
N GLY A 46 15.87 7.97 38.88
CA GLY A 46 15.61 6.54 38.66
C GLY A 46 14.76 5.85 39.75
N GLY A 47 14.27 6.60 40.73
CA GLY A 47 13.54 6.10 41.90
C GLY A 47 12.00 6.14 41.77
N ASP A 48 11.33 5.56 42.76
CA ASP A 48 9.88 5.59 42.88
C ASP A 48 9.37 6.89 43.54
N LEU A 49 8.17 7.33 43.13
CA LEU A 49 7.49 8.49 43.72
C LEU A 49 7.10 8.23 45.18
N ASN A 50 7.62 9.05 46.09
CA ASN A 50 7.23 9.06 47.49
C ASN A 50 6.16 10.13 47.74
N LEU A 51 4.92 9.67 47.94
CA LEU A 51 3.75 10.54 48.08
C LEU A 51 3.79 11.36 49.38
N SER A 52 3.49 12.65 49.26
CA SER A 52 3.46 13.57 50.41
C SER A 52 2.48 14.71 50.19
N CYS A 53 1.74 15.08 51.24
CA CYS A 53 0.89 16.28 51.25
C CYS A 53 1.69 17.56 51.51
N THR A 54 2.97 17.44 51.87
CA THR A 54 3.94 18.54 52.02
C THR A 54 5.22 18.14 51.26
N PRO A 55 5.14 18.10 49.93
CA PRO A 55 6.13 17.39 49.12
C PRO A 55 7.47 18.11 49.06
N ILE A 56 7.52 19.45 49.11
CA ILE A 56 8.80 20.19 49.17
C ILE A 56 9.45 19.98 50.54
N SER A 57 8.69 20.07 51.62
CA SER A 57 9.21 19.82 52.98
C SER A 57 9.74 18.39 53.11
N HIS A 58 9.00 17.42 52.57
CA HIS A 58 9.42 16.03 52.56
C HIS A 58 10.72 15.81 51.77
N ALA A 59 10.88 16.49 50.65
CA ALA A 59 12.12 16.46 49.88
C ALA A 59 13.28 17.12 50.63
N VAL A 60 13.05 18.27 51.26
CA VAL A 60 14.04 18.95 52.11
C VAL A 60 14.50 18.05 53.24
N ASP A 61 13.59 17.33 53.91
CA ASP A 61 13.92 16.44 55.02
C ASP A 61 14.77 15.24 54.58
N ASN A 62 14.50 14.68 53.40
CA ASN A 62 15.22 13.52 52.87
C ASN A 62 16.53 13.87 52.15
N ALA A 63 16.69 15.10 51.67
CA ALA A 63 17.89 15.50 50.96
C ALA A 63 19.16 15.48 51.84
N THR A 64 20.28 15.09 51.25
CA THR A 64 21.61 15.25 51.86
C THR A 64 22.04 16.73 51.80
N ALA A 65 22.79 17.20 52.79
CA ALA A 65 23.33 18.56 52.74
C ALA A 65 24.21 18.77 51.48
N GLY A 66 23.92 19.84 50.73
CA GLY A 66 24.54 20.19 49.46
C GLY A 66 23.80 19.68 48.23
N GLU A 67 22.73 18.89 48.38
CA GLU A 67 21.94 18.41 47.24
C GLU A 67 21.09 19.52 46.59
N THR A 68 20.77 19.29 45.32
CA THR A 68 19.83 20.10 44.54
C THR A 68 18.49 19.41 44.47
N ILE A 69 17.44 20.12 44.87
CA ILE A 69 16.04 19.71 44.81
C ILE A 69 15.36 20.47 43.68
N CYS A 70 14.84 19.75 42.70
CA CYS A 70 14.07 20.27 41.59
C CYS A 70 12.57 20.30 41.94
N VAL A 71 11.93 21.45 41.79
CA VAL A 71 10.51 21.62 42.12
C VAL A 71 9.74 22.01 40.86
N HIS A 72 8.80 21.15 40.47
CA HIS A 72 7.99 21.31 39.26
C HIS A 72 6.97 22.44 39.40
N SER A 73 6.42 22.91 38.29
CA SER A 73 5.31 23.88 38.29
C SER A 73 4.12 23.33 39.10
N GLY A 74 3.58 24.15 40.00
CA GLY A 74 2.45 23.76 40.86
C GLY A 74 2.22 24.74 42.02
N THR A 75 1.12 24.57 42.74
CA THR A 75 0.82 25.29 43.99
C THR A 75 0.92 24.34 45.18
N TYR A 76 1.86 24.65 46.06
CA TYR A 76 2.27 23.84 47.20
C TYR A 76 1.75 24.48 48.49
N TYR A 77 0.72 23.89 49.08
CA TYR A 77 0.11 24.36 50.32
C TYR A 77 0.88 23.86 51.55
N GLU A 78 2.00 24.49 51.86
CA GLU A 78 2.90 24.06 52.94
C GLU A 78 3.76 25.19 53.51
N ASN A 79 4.39 24.93 54.66
CA ASN A 79 5.39 25.81 55.27
C ASN A 79 6.77 25.14 55.19
N VAL A 80 7.58 25.51 54.21
CA VAL A 80 8.88 24.89 53.95
C VAL A 80 9.95 25.47 54.88
N ASN A 81 10.61 24.63 55.67
CA ASN A 81 11.72 25.05 56.51
C ASN A 81 13.04 24.42 56.06
N VAL A 82 13.91 25.21 55.46
CA VAL A 82 15.21 24.72 55.00
C VAL A 82 16.26 24.88 56.09
N ASN A 83 16.56 23.78 56.77
CA ASN A 83 17.43 23.71 57.94
C ASN A 83 18.85 23.20 57.67
N LYS A 84 19.16 22.89 56.40
CA LYS A 84 20.45 22.37 55.94
C LYS A 84 20.84 23.06 54.62
N GLN A 85 22.12 23.05 54.27
CA GLN A 85 22.60 23.60 53.00
C GLN A 85 21.95 22.83 51.83
N LEU A 86 21.21 23.51 50.96
CA LEU A 86 20.52 22.94 49.80
C LEU A 86 20.41 23.97 48.69
N ILE A 87 20.19 23.48 47.47
CA ILE A 87 19.76 24.28 46.32
C ILE A 87 18.33 23.87 45.98
N LEU A 88 17.39 24.81 46.00
CA LEU A 88 16.03 24.63 45.51
C LEU A 88 15.91 25.30 44.15
N LEU A 89 15.64 24.51 43.12
CA LEU A 89 15.58 24.94 41.72
C LEU A 89 14.19 24.72 41.15
N SER A 90 13.59 25.75 40.55
CA SER A 90 12.32 25.60 39.84
C SER A 90 12.50 24.89 38.48
N VAL A 91 11.57 24.00 38.12
CA VAL A 91 11.48 23.36 36.81
C VAL A 91 10.13 23.71 36.18
N GLY A 92 10.15 24.28 34.98
CA GLY A 92 8.94 24.58 34.24
C GLY A 92 8.36 23.32 33.60
N THR A 93 7.13 22.95 33.95
CA THR A 93 6.40 21.82 33.34
C THR A 93 5.07 22.26 32.73
N GLY A 94 5.02 23.48 32.19
CA GLY A 94 3.83 24.07 31.55
C GLY A 94 2.86 24.83 32.47
N GLY A 95 3.16 24.96 33.77
CA GLY A 95 2.27 25.61 34.77
C GLY A 95 2.75 26.95 35.36
N GLY A 96 3.86 27.50 34.86
CA GLY A 96 4.51 28.69 35.44
C GLY A 96 5.49 28.36 36.58
N LYS A 97 5.94 29.38 37.33
CA LYS A 97 6.86 29.20 38.46
C LYS A 97 6.17 28.46 39.62
N PRO A 98 6.85 27.56 40.36
CA PRO A 98 6.30 26.93 41.55
C PRO A 98 5.87 27.96 42.59
N VAL A 99 4.68 27.79 43.17
CA VAL A 99 4.10 28.68 44.19
C VAL A 99 4.01 27.95 45.52
N VAL A 100 4.65 28.45 46.57
CA VAL A 100 4.49 27.96 47.94
C VAL A 100 3.49 28.86 48.67
N ASP A 101 2.34 28.29 49.03
CA ASP A 101 1.23 28.97 49.69
C ASP A 101 1.18 28.59 51.18
N ALA A 102 1.33 29.59 52.05
CA ALA A 102 1.30 29.39 53.51
C ALA A 102 -0.12 29.32 54.11
N ASP A 103 -1.17 29.44 53.30
CA ASP A 103 -2.59 29.36 53.72
C ASP A 103 -2.95 30.25 54.92
N GLY A 104 -2.31 31.42 55.03
CA GLY A 104 -2.52 32.37 56.11
C GLY A 104 -1.85 32.00 57.44
N ILE A 105 -1.02 30.96 57.50
CA ILE A 105 -0.38 30.48 58.73
C ILE A 105 1.16 30.46 58.58
N GLY A 106 1.86 31.22 59.40
CA GLY A 106 3.33 31.18 59.46
C GLY A 106 4.00 31.84 58.25
N SER A 107 5.11 31.28 57.80
CA SER A 107 5.87 31.72 56.62
C SER A 107 5.86 30.62 55.57
N ALA A 108 5.72 30.98 54.28
CA ALA A 108 5.70 30.01 53.18
C ALA A 108 7.03 29.27 53.03
N ILE A 109 8.15 30.01 53.01
CA ILE A 109 9.50 29.45 53.01
C ILE A 109 10.32 30.13 54.10
N ARG A 110 10.94 29.33 54.96
CA ARG A 110 11.81 29.77 56.04
C ARG A 110 13.24 29.28 55.81
N ARG A 111 14.18 30.22 55.71
CA ARG A 111 15.61 29.92 55.72
C ARG A 111 16.06 29.75 57.17
N SER A 112 16.59 28.59 57.52
CA SER A 112 17.16 28.28 58.84
C SER A 112 18.63 27.83 58.76
N HIS A 113 19.27 28.03 57.59
CA HIS A 113 20.69 27.78 57.33
C HIS A 113 21.21 28.85 56.36
N ASP A 114 22.47 29.28 56.53
CA ASP A 114 22.99 30.50 55.89
C ASP A 114 23.17 30.38 54.36
N ASP A 115 23.40 29.16 53.85
CA ASP A 115 23.72 28.85 52.44
C ASP A 115 22.58 28.25 51.59
N LEU A 116 21.31 28.58 51.85
CA LEU A 116 20.19 28.18 50.95
C LEU A 116 20.17 29.02 49.67
N VAL A 117 20.28 28.38 48.50
CA VAL A 117 19.99 29.02 47.20
C VAL A 117 18.55 28.71 46.80
N LEU A 118 17.75 29.74 46.55
CA LEU A 118 16.34 29.62 46.11
C LEU A 118 16.19 30.31 44.76
N ALA A 119 15.86 29.56 43.70
CA ALA A 119 15.78 30.11 42.34
C ALA A 119 14.40 29.83 41.69
N GLY A 120 13.68 30.89 41.33
CA GLY A 120 12.47 30.78 40.49
C GLY A 120 11.16 30.40 41.19
N PHE A 121 11.00 30.71 42.48
CA PHE A 121 9.80 30.40 43.27
C PHE A 121 8.95 31.64 43.55
N ALA A 122 7.64 31.43 43.72
CA ALA A 122 6.75 32.39 44.35
C ALA A 122 6.37 31.89 45.75
N ALA A 123 6.23 32.80 46.71
CA ALA A 123 5.82 32.50 48.07
C ALA A 123 4.66 33.44 48.47
N ILE A 124 3.51 32.90 48.86
CA ILE A 124 2.27 33.67 49.08
C ILE A 124 1.57 33.36 50.41
N ASN A 125 0.64 34.23 50.81
CA ASN A 125 -0.28 34.09 51.96
C ASN A 125 0.36 33.80 53.33
N ALA A 126 1.57 34.31 53.62
CA ALA A 126 2.18 34.21 54.95
C ALA A 126 1.56 35.17 55.98
N SER A 127 1.34 34.74 57.23
CA SER A 127 0.85 35.61 58.33
C SER A 127 1.95 36.18 59.24
N ASN A 128 3.18 35.66 59.16
CA ASN A 128 4.35 36.22 59.82
C ASN A 128 5.40 36.63 58.79
N ILE A 129 5.57 37.94 58.58
CA ILE A 129 6.74 38.53 57.91
C ILE A 129 7.76 38.87 59.01
N SER A 130 8.64 37.93 59.35
CA SER A 130 9.82 38.24 60.16
C SER A 130 11.08 37.69 59.48
N MET A 131 11.64 38.54 58.63
CA MET A 131 13.01 38.66 58.12
C MET A 131 13.92 37.42 58.21
N ALA A 132 13.97 36.67 57.11
CA ALA A 132 15.12 36.76 56.20
C ALA A 132 14.54 37.31 54.87
N ASP A 133 14.59 38.63 54.68
CA ASP A 133 15.44 39.23 53.64
C ASP A 133 14.95 38.76 52.26
N ASP A 134 13.91 39.34 51.66
CA ASP A 134 13.88 40.65 50.98
C ASP A 134 15.17 41.08 50.27
N VAL A 135 15.94 40.11 49.76
CA VAL A 135 16.61 40.20 48.46
C VAL A 135 16.63 38.75 47.95
N VAL A 136 15.65 38.41 47.10
CA VAL A 136 15.93 37.43 46.05
C VAL A 136 17.12 38.05 45.33
N ASP A 137 18.33 37.55 45.54
CA ASP A 137 19.41 37.88 44.63
C ASP A 137 18.93 37.22 43.34
N GLU A 138 18.17 37.99 42.55
CA GLU A 138 17.93 37.76 41.15
C GLU A 138 19.33 37.85 40.54
N LEU A 139 20.15 36.81 40.76
CA LEU A 139 20.95 36.30 39.66
C LEU A 139 19.95 36.27 38.53
N PRO A 140 20.19 37.03 37.44
CA PRO A 140 19.24 37.04 36.34
C PRO A 140 18.96 35.58 36.06
N PHE A 141 17.70 35.19 36.26
CA PHE A 141 17.20 34.01 35.62
C PHE A 141 17.36 34.36 34.15
N THR A 142 18.53 34.04 33.60
CA THR A 142 18.54 33.49 32.27
C THR A 142 17.57 32.33 32.44
N PRO A 143 16.34 32.37 31.88
CA PRO A 143 15.70 31.10 31.59
C PRO A 143 16.82 30.21 31.07
N VAL A 144 16.90 28.97 31.54
CA VAL A 144 17.57 27.99 30.70
C VAL A 144 16.81 28.14 29.39
N ALA A 145 17.40 28.91 28.47
CA ALA A 145 16.92 29.02 27.13
C ALA A 145 17.02 27.57 26.74
N ASP A 146 15.86 26.92 26.64
CA ASP A 146 15.77 25.75 25.81
C ASP A 146 16.32 26.24 24.47
N GLY A 147 17.60 25.96 24.25
CA GLY A 147 18.28 26.26 23.01
C GLY A 147 18.13 25.10 22.06
N GLU A 148 17.43 24.04 22.47
CA GLU A 148 17.17 22.88 21.66
C GLU A 148 15.86 23.09 20.91
N PRO A 149 15.92 23.38 19.60
CA PRO A 149 14.71 23.48 18.81
C PRO A 149 13.96 22.13 18.81
N PRO A 150 12.64 22.14 18.63
CA PRO A 150 11.85 20.92 18.60
C PRO A 150 12.29 20.00 17.45
N GLU A 151 12.13 18.69 17.62
CA GLU A 151 12.36 17.73 16.54
C GLU A 151 11.39 17.94 15.35
N ALA A 152 11.73 17.36 14.19
CA ALA A 152 10.85 17.40 13.02
C ALA A 152 9.52 16.67 13.31
N PRO A 153 8.36 17.24 12.94
CA PRO A 153 7.09 16.51 12.98
C PRO A 153 7.11 15.26 12.10
N ILE A 154 6.38 14.21 12.48
CA ILE A 154 6.19 13.03 11.62
C ILE A 154 4.90 13.22 10.84
N ILE A 155 5.02 13.32 9.51
CA ILE A 155 3.87 13.55 8.61
C ILE A 155 3.26 12.21 8.18
N SER A 156 1.94 12.20 8.03
CA SER A 156 1.15 11.13 7.43
C SER A 156 0.02 11.72 6.58
N SER A 157 -0.50 10.94 5.63
CA SER A 157 -1.70 11.32 4.88
C SER A 157 -2.71 10.17 4.86
N PRO A 158 -3.94 10.36 5.38
CA PRO A 158 -4.99 9.36 5.25
C PRO A 158 -5.46 9.16 3.80
N THR A 159 -5.31 10.19 2.96
CA THR A 159 -5.68 10.16 1.53
C THR A 159 -4.58 9.62 0.62
N HIS A 160 -3.32 9.74 1.03
CA HIS A 160 -2.13 9.38 0.27
C HIS A 160 -1.13 8.65 1.19
N PRO A 161 -1.49 7.47 1.74
CA PRO A 161 -0.75 6.85 2.84
C PRO A 161 0.65 6.36 2.48
N ASP A 162 0.95 6.12 1.20
CA ASP A 162 2.26 5.66 0.74
C ASP A 162 2.86 6.66 -0.25
N GLU A 163 3.99 7.25 0.14
CA GLU A 163 4.74 8.23 -0.66
C GLU A 163 5.31 7.66 -1.98
N ASN A 164 5.34 6.34 -2.13
CA ASN A 164 5.85 5.66 -3.32
C ASN A 164 4.75 5.36 -4.36
N LEU A 165 3.49 5.53 -4.00
CA LEU A 165 2.35 5.27 -4.87
C LEU A 165 1.83 6.54 -5.55
N SER A 166 1.19 6.36 -6.70
CA SER A 166 0.48 7.42 -7.41
C SER A 166 -1.02 7.31 -7.16
N TYR A 167 -1.65 8.45 -6.91
CA TYR A 167 -3.08 8.55 -6.62
C TYR A 167 -3.72 9.52 -7.61
N CYS A 168 -4.99 9.31 -7.93
CA CYS A 168 -5.72 10.27 -8.76
C CYS A 168 -6.51 11.28 -7.91
N ASN A 169 -6.51 11.11 -6.59
CA ASN A 169 -7.10 12.06 -5.66
C ASN A 169 -6.33 13.38 -5.67
N SER A 170 -6.92 14.43 -6.25
CA SER A 170 -6.32 15.77 -6.30
C SER A 170 -6.52 16.60 -5.02
N SER A 171 -7.05 15.97 -3.95
CA SER A 171 -7.39 16.64 -2.69
C SER A 171 -6.71 15.94 -1.50
N PRO A 172 -5.40 16.12 -1.31
CA PRO A 172 -4.68 15.50 -0.21
C PRO A 172 -5.05 16.14 1.13
N VAL A 173 -5.09 15.29 2.15
CA VAL A 173 -5.17 15.67 3.57
C VAL A 173 -3.88 15.23 4.25
N PHE A 174 -3.26 16.12 5.00
CA PHE A 174 -2.05 15.85 5.78
C PHE A 174 -2.35 15.94 7.27
N SER A 175 -1.70 15.09 8.04
CA SER A 175 -1.71 15.10 9.50
C SER A 175 -0.30 14.84 10.00
N TRP A 176 0.10 15.48 11.09
CA TRP A 176 1.44 15.30 11.65
C TRP A 176 1.42 15.18 13.18
N THR A 177 2.44 14.53 13.74
CA THR A 177 2.59 14.40 15.19
C THR A 177 3.08 15.70 15.81
N THR A 178 2.72 15.94 17.07
CA THR A 178 3.38 16.96 17.90
C THR A 178 4.72 16.41 18.40
N PRO A 179 5.87 17.01 18.02
CA PRO A 179 7.17 16.59 18.52
C PRO A 179 7.28 16.75 20.04
N VAL A 180 8.09 15.90 20.68
CA VAL A 180 8.44 16.09 22.08
C VAL A 180 9.47 17.21 22.17
N ASN A 181 9.20 18.21 23.01
CA ASN A 181 10.13 19.29 23.33
C ASN A 181 9.88 19.74 24.78
N GLN A 182 10.94 20.12 25.49
CA GLN A 182 10.88 20.46 26.93
C GLN A 182 10.05 21.72 27.19
N SER A 183 10.08 22.67 26.26
CA SER A 183 9.29 23.91 26.33
C SER A 183 7.84 23.76 25.87
N GLY A 184 7.50 22.68 25.16
CA GLY A 184 6.20 22.53 24.50
C GLY A 184 6.19 23.16 23.10
N ILE A 185 5.14 22.88 22.32
CA ILE A 185 5.01 23.35 20.93
C ILE A 185 4.01 24.50 20.86
N ALA A 186 4.47 25.67 20.41
CA ALA A 186 3.66 26.86 20.25
C ALA A 186 2.81 26.83 18.97
N CYS A 187 3.42 26.48 17.83
CA CYS A 187 2.76 26.52 16.52
C CYS A 187 3.52 25.71 15.45
N TYR A 188 2.93 25.62 14.26
CA TYR A 188 3.55 25.06 13.06
C TYR A 188 3.56 26.07 11.91
N SER A 189 4.59 25.99 11.06
CA SER A 189 4.59 26.58 9.72
C SER A 189 4.63 25.47 8.68
N TYR A 190 3.86 25.63 7.60
CA TYR A 190 3.81 24.63 6.54
C TYR A 190 3.65 25.23 5.14
N VAL A 191 4.17 24.52 4.14
CA VAL A 191 4.04 24.89 2.73
C VAL A 191 3.89 23.63 1.88
N LEU A 192 3.12 23.73 0.81
CA LEU A 192 2.96 22.69 -0.20
C LEU A 192 3.49 23.23 -1.53
N ASP A 193 4.50 22.59 -2.10
CA ASP A 193 5.07 22.96 -3.38
C ASP A 193 5.63 21.75 -4.15
N ASN A 194 6.41 21.97 -5.21
CA ASN A 194 7.01 20.91 -6.02
C ASN A 194 8.52 20.68 -5.73
N SER A 195 9.05 21.25 -4.65
CA SER A 195 10.46 21.20 -4.27
C SER A 195 10.66 20.28 -3.08
N ALA A 196 11.38 19.17 -3.26
CA ALA A 196 11.52 18.14 -2.23
C ALA A 196 12.18 18.60 -0.92
N SER A 197 12.86 19.75 -0.91
CA SER A 197 13.66 20.24 0.22
C SER A 197 13.24 21.63 0.71
N THR A 198 12.05 22.11 0.37
CA THR A 198 11.62 23.43 0.84
C THR A 198 11.53 23.44 2.36
N THR A 199 12.12 24.47 2.97
CA THR A 199 11.95 24.77 4.40
C THR A 199 10.85 25.83 4.50
N PRO A 200 9.74 25.59 5.25
CA PRO A 200 8.72 26.59 5.52
C PRO A 200 9.32 27.86 6.16
N ASP A 201 8.61 28.99 6.13
CA ASP A 201 9.11 30.24 6.75
C ASP A 201 8.91 30.28 8.27
N GLU A 202 9.40 31.32 8.96
CA GLU A 202 9.39 31.44 10.43
C GLU A 202 8.12 32.12 10.95
N THR A 203 7.00 31.94 10.25
CA THR A 203 5.69 32.49 10.61
C THR A 203 4.74 31.36 10.99
N CYS A 204 4.07 31.49 12.14
CA CYS A 204 3.05 30.53 12.54
C CYS A 204 1.86 30.54 11.57
N ASP A 205 1.55 29.40 10.97
CA ASP A 205 0.37 29.21 10.12
C ASP A 205 -0.80 28.60 10.90
N THR A 206 -0.54 27.70 11.84
CA THR A 206 -1.57 26.99 12.61
C THR A 206 -1.05 26.45 13.96
N SER A 207 -1.97 26.21 14.90
CA SER A 207 -1.73 25.41 16.10
C SER A 207 -2.29 23.98 15.98
N GLU A 208 -3.04 23.70 14.91
CA GLU A 208 -3.61 22.38 14.65
C GLU A 208 -2.59 21.44 13.99
N ASN A 209 -2.83 20.14 14.07
CA ASN A 209 -1.96 19.10 13.51
C ASN A 209 -2.42 18.58 12.13
N THR A 210 -3.16 19.38 11.36
CA THR A 210 -3.71 18.96 10.06
C THR A 210 -3.84 20.10 9.06
N SER A 211 -3.75 19.77 7.78
CA SER A 211 -4.02 20.67 6.66
C SER A 211 -4.63 19.90 5.48
N SER A 212 -5.43 20.56 4.65
CA SER A 212 -6.04 19.95 3.46
C SER A 212 -6.01 20.88 2.25
N TYR A 213 -5.90 20.26 1.08
CA TYR A 213 -5.87 20.94 -0.22
C TYR A 213 -6.92 20.32 -1.14
N THR A 214 -7.30 21.04 -2.19
CA THR A 214 -8.24 20.56 -3.21
C THR A 214 -7.78 20.98 -4.60
N ASN A 215 -8.16 20.19 -5.62
CA ASN A 215 -7.92 20.50 -7.03
C ASN A 215 -6.45 20.78 -7.37
N LEU A 216 -5.52 20.05 -6.74
CA LEU A 216 -4.12 20.11 -7.14
C LEU A 216 -3.95 19.55 -8.56
N THR A 217 -2.99 20.12 -9.29
CA THR A 217 -2.63 19.63 -10.63
C THR A 217 -1.95 18.27 -10.54
N PHE A 218 -2.04 17.50 -11.62
CA PHE A 218 -1.31 16.24 -11.78
C PHE A 218 0.20 16.51 -11.81
N ASP A 219 0.86 16.30 -10.68
CA ASP A 219 2.29 16.46 -10.51
C ASP A 219 2.76 15.77 -9.21
N THR A 220 4.05 15.84 -8.95
CA THR A 220 4.65 15.52 -7.66
C THR A 220 4.57 16.73 -6.75
N TRP A 221 3.92 16.59 -5.61
CA TRP A 221 3.86 17.62 -4.57
C TRP A 221 4.59 17.15 -3.33
N TYR A 222 5.15 18.10 -2.59
CA TYR A 222 5.80 17.89 -1.31
C TYR A 222 5.16 18.79 -0.27
N PHE A 223 4.61 18.18 0.77
CA PHE A 223 4.12 18.89 1.93
C PHE A 223 5.26 19.02 2.95
N HIS A 224 5.43 20.22 3.47
CA HIS A 224 6.50 20.56 4.39
C HIS A 224 5.91 21.16 5.65
N VAL A 225 6.37 20.71 6.81
CA VAL A 225 5.96 21.29 8.09
C VAL A 225 7.13 21.31 9.06
N ARG A 226 7.21 22.38 9.86
CA ARG A 226 8.12 22.49 11.00
C ARG A 226 7.42 23.11 12.19
N ALA A 227 7.93 22.80 13.38
CA ALA A 227 7.37 23.28 14.64
C ALA A 227 8.19 24.46 15.20
N LYS A 228 7.49 25.36 15.92
CA LYS A 228 8.07 26.36 16.80
C LYS A 228 7.74 25.98 18.24
N ASP A 229 8.72 25.98 19.12
CA ASP A 229 8.48 25.79 20.56
C ASP A 229 8.01 27.07 21.26
N ASP A 230 7.61 26.97 22.53
CA ASP A 230 7.22 28.13 23.35
C ASP A 230 8.43 29.03 23.73
N ALA A 231 9.67 28.56 23.53
CA ALA A 231 10.90 29.34 23.70
C ALA A 231 11.33 30.10 22.42
N GLU A 232 10.49 30.05 21.39
CA GLU A 232 10.67 30.66 20.07
C GLU A 232 11.73 30.06 19.15
N ASN A 233 12.17 28.83 19.39
CA ASN A 233 13.07 28.13 18.48
C ASN A 233 12.30 27.35 17.41
N TRP A 234 12.83 27.38 16.19
CA TRP A 234 12.29 26.62 15.05
C TRP A 234 13.04 25.32 14.83
N GLY A 235 12.29 24.23 14.78
CA GLY A 235 12.78 22.90 14.42
C GLY A 235 13.12 22.73 12.94
N PRO A 236 13.78 21.62 12.58
CA PRO A 236 13.96 21.23 11.19
C PRO A 236 12.61 20.93 10.51
N ALA A 237 12.59 21.04 9.17
CA ALA A 237 11.43 20.70 8.37
C ALA A 237 11.32 19.18 8.17
N ALA A 238 10.10 18.67 8.28
CA ALA A 238 9.69 17.39 7.75
C ALA A 238 9.14 17.57 6.34
N HIS A 239 9.25 16.55 5.50
CA HIS A 239 8.79 16.56 4.12
C HIS A 239 7.99 15.28 3.85
N PHE A 240 6.89 15.37 3.08
CA PHE A 240 6.05 14.24 2.69
C PHE A 240 5.65 14.37 1.23
N ARG A 241 5.98 13.37 0.41
CA ARG A 241 5.71 13.34 -1.03
C ARG A 241 4.31 12.79 -1.31
N VAL A 242 3.59 13.44 -2.21
CA VAL A 242 2.39 12.88 -2.85
C VAL A 242 2.51 12.97 -4.37
N GLN A 243 2.18 11.88 -5.05
CA GLN A 243 2.15 11.83 -6.51
C GLN A 243 0.70 11.82 -6.99
N ILE A 244 0.29 12.87 -7.70
CA ILE A 244 -1.05 12.99 -8.25
C ILE A 244 -0.98 12.68 -9.75
N ALA A 245 -1.66 11.63 -10.19
CA ALA A 245 -1.63 11.11 -11.55
C ALA A 245 -2.97 11.29 -12.26
N ASN A 246 -2.90 11.52 -13.57
CA ASN A 246 -4.07 11.49 -14.43
C ASN A 246 -4.35 10.02 -14.83
N CYS A 247 -5.53 9.50 -14.54
CA CYS A 247 -5.87 8.12 -14.91
C CYS A 247 -6.02 7.97 -16.41
N ASP A 248 -6.62 8.97 -17.07
CA ASP A 248 -6.94 8.98 -18.50
C ASP A 248 -5.68 8.82 -19.39
N THR A 249 -4.47 9.08 -18.88
CA THR A 249 -3.23 8.81 -19.64
C THR A 249 -2.95 7.32 -19.82
N HIS A 250 -3.68 6.46 -19.12
CA HIS A 250 -3.64 5.01 -19.25
C HIS A 250 -4.75 4.50 -20.19
N ASP A 251 -5.56 5.38 -20.78
CA ASP A 251 -6.57 4.97 -21.74
C ASP A 251 -5.92 4.35 -22.96
N GLY A 252 -6.50 3.24 -23.41
CA GLY A 252 -6.11 2.59 -24.64
C GLY A 252 -6.26 1.08 -24.60
N CYS A 253 -5.64 0.45 -25.58
CA CYS A 253 -5.71 -0.98 -25.77
C CYS A 253 -4.67 -1.74 -24.94
N TYR A 254 -5.10 -2.85 -24.36
CA TYR A 254 -4.29 -3.77 -23.59
C TYR A 254 -4.47 -5.20 -24.09
N VAL A 255 -3.41 -6.00 -23.96
CA VAL A 255 -3.48 -7.44 -24.24
C VAL A 255 -4.45 -8.11 -23.27
N TYR A 256 -5.31 -8.97 -23.82
CA TYR A 256 -6.25 -9.77 -23.07
C TYR A 256 -6.23 -11.20 -23.62
N ASP A 257 -5.78 -12.16 -22.81
CA ASP A 257 -5.50 -13.55 -23.23
C ASP A 257 -4.57 -13.60 -24.46
N ASP A 258 -5.01 -14.17 -25.58
CA ASP A 258 -4.30 -14.17 -26.86
C ASP A 258 -4.70 -13.01 -27.79
N GLY A 259 -5.67 -12.18 -27.40
CA GLY A 259 -6.14 -11.03 -28.16
C GLY A 259 -5.97 -9.69 -27.44
N CYS A 260 -7.00 -8.83 -27.50
CA CYS A 260 -6.97 -7.48 -26.95
C CYS A 260 -8.29 -6.98 -26.36
N GLU A 261 -8.22 -5.89 -25.60
CA GLU A 261 -9.36 -5.12 -25.12
C GLU A 261 -9.02 -3.63 -24.98
N ASP A 262 -10.03 -2.77 -25.11
CA ASP A 262 -9.91 -1.34 -24.84
C ASP A 262 -10.27 -1.04 -23.38
N ARG A 263 -9.41 -0.29 -22.69
CA ARG A 263 -9.59 0.14 -21.30
C ARG A 263 -9.67 1.67 -21.22
N ASP A 264 -10.69 2.13 -20.49
CA ASP A 264 -10.95 3.54 -20.18
C ASP A 264 -10.76 3.72 -18.67
N TYR A 265 -9.64 4.33 -18.29
CA TYR A 265 -9.19 4.52 -16.92
C TYR A 265 -9.71 5.84 -16.37
N TYR A 266 -10.36 5.79 -15.22
CA TYR A 266 -10.93 6.93 -14.53
C TYR A 266 -10.57 6.91 -13.04
N CYS A 267 -10.66 8.07 -12.42
CA CYS A 267 -10.45 8.18 -10.97
C CYS A 267 -11.67 7.71 -10.19
N SER A 268 -11.48 6.73 -9.31
CA SER A 268 -12.52 6.25 -8.39
C SER A 268 -11.91 6.01 -7.00
N GLU A 269 -12.53 6.60 -5.98
CA GLU A 269 -12.07 6.51 -4.58
C GLU A 269 -10.58 6.87 -4.41
N GLY A 270 -10.07 7.79 -5.23
CA GLY A 270 -8.67 8.25 -5.19
C GLY A 270 -7.65 7.32 -5.84
N THR A 271 -8.10 6.24 -6.48
CA THR A 271 -7.25 5.30 -7.24
C THR A 271 -7.72 5.16 -8.68
N CYS A 272 -6.80 4.81 -9.59
CA CYS A 272 -7.17 4.59 -10.98
C CYS A 272 -7.87 3.24 -11.15
N THR A 273 -9.09 3.29 -11.65
CA THR A 273 -9.94 2.14 -12.00
C THR A 273 -10.26 2.22 -13.48
N TYR A 274 -10.67 1.12 -14.13
CA TYR A 274 -11.04 1.14 -15.54
C TYR A 274 -12.31 0.36 -15.84
N ASN A 275 -13.00 0.79 -16.90
CA ASN A 275 -13.98 -0.02 -17.60
C ASN A 275 -13.33 -0.63 -18.84
N TYR A 276 -13.85 -1.78 -19.29
CA TYR A 276 -13.37 -2.42 -20.52
C TYR A 276 -14.45 -2.47 -21.59
N SER A 277 -14.01 -2.44 -22.84
CA SER A 277 -14.85 -2.60 -24.03
C SER A 277 -14.05 -3.28 -25.15
N ASN A 278 -14.72 -3.63 -26.26
CA ASN A 278 -14.07 -4.18 -27.45
C ASN A 278 -13.09 -5.34 -27.14
N ARG A 279 -13.51 -6.23 -26.23
CA ARG A 279 -12.69 -7.36 -25.77
C ARG A 279 -12.85 -8.54 -26.72
N HIS A 280 -11.73 -8.98 -27.29
CA HIS A 280 -11.66 -10.06 -28.24
C HIS A 280 -10.47 -10.98 -27.94
N THR A 281 -10.63 -12.25 -28.33
CA THR A 281 -9.59 -13.29 -28.31
C THR A 281 -9.44 -13.82 -29.72
N ASP A 282 -8.26 -14.34 -30.04
CA ASP A 282 -7.98 -14.87 -31.36
C ASP A 282 -8.84 -16.11 -31.65
N TYR A 283 -9.30 -16.26 -32.90
CA TYR A 283 -10.07 -17.43 -33.29
C TYR A 283 -9.96 -17.75 -34.79
N TYR A 284 -10.36 -18.97 -35.12
CA TYR A 284 -10.48 -19.44 -36.49
C TYR A 284 -11.95 -19.57 -36.88
N ASP A 285 -12.25 -19.19 -38.12
CA ASP A 285 -13.51 -19.49 -38.79
C ASP A 285 -13.58 -20.96 -39.21
N GLY A 286 -14.65 -21.33 -39.91
CA GLY A 286 -14.77 -22.66 -40.54
C GLY A 286 -13.89 -22.82 -41.79
N TYR A 287 -13.47 -24.06 -42.06
CA TYR A 287 -12.74 -24.41 -43.27
C TYR A 287 -13.58 -24.15 -44.54
N VAL A 288 -12.94 -23.53 -45.53
CA VAL A 288 -13.42 -23.39 -46.91
C VAL A 288 -12.63 -24.35 -47.79
N TYR A 289 -13.33 -25.05 -48.68
CA TYR A 289 -12.74 -26.00 -49.62
C TYR A 289 -12.60 -25.36 -51.00
N TYR A 290 -11.46 -25.59 -51.66
CA TYR A 290 -11.17 -25.02 -52.97
C TYR A 290 -10.34 -25.99 -53.81
N CYS A 291 -10.25 -25.71 -55.12
CA CYS A 291 -9.48 -26.53 -56.07
C CYS A 291 -8.14 -25.90 -56.40
N SER A 292 -7.09 -26.71 -56.40
CA SER A 292 -5.77 -26.36 -56.95
C SER A 292 -5.35 -27.44 -57.93
N GLY A 293 -5.60 -27.19 -59.22
CA GLY A 293 -5.60 -28.27 -60.22
C GLY A 293 -6.65 -29.32 -59.88
N ASP A 294 -6.27 -30.59 -59.94
CA ASP A 294 -7.14 -31.73 -59.59
C ASP A 294 -7.15 -32.05 -58.09
N THR A 295 -6.46 -31.26 -57.26
CA THR A 295 -6.48 -31.45 -55.80
C THR A 295 -7.57 -30.62 -55.13
N VAL A 296 -8.32 -31.24 -54.23
CA VAL A 296 -9.17 -30.56 -53.26
C VAL A 296 -8.31 -30.15 -52.08
N ARG A 297 -8.33 -28.86 -51.75
CA ARG A 297 -7.62 -28.27 -50.61
C ARG A 297 -8.60 -27.56 -49.70
N LYS A 298 -8.19 -27.32 -48.45
CA LYS A 298 -8.94 -26.51 -47.50
C LYS A 298 -8.04 -25.52 -46.78
N HIS A 299 -8.62 -24.39 -46.39
CA HIS A 299 -8.00 -23.36 -45.56
C HIS A 299 -9.09 -22.68 -44.73
N GLN A 300 -8.72 -21.95 -43.67
CA GLN A 300 -9.66 -21.21 -42.82
C GLN A 300 -9.15 -19.80 -42.56
N ILE A 301 -10.05 -18.88 -42.22
CA ILE A 301 -9.67 -17.51 -41.85
C ILE A 301 -9.24 -17.53 -40.38
N PHE A 302 -8.10 -16.92 -40.09
CA PHE A 302 -7.63 -16.61 -38.75
C PHE A 302 -7.90 -15.14 -38.46
N HIS A 303 -8.56 -14.89 -37.34
CA HIS A 303 -8.81 -13.57 -36.77
C HIS A 303 -7.78 -13.31 -35.68
N ASP A 304 -6.90 -12.35 -35.93
CA ASP A 304 -5.81 -11.90 -35.04
C ASP A 304 -6.21 -10.55 -34.45
N PHE A 305 -6.52 -10.51 -33.15
CA PHE A 305 -6.92 -9.31 -32.43
C PHE A 305 -5.74 -8.76 -31.63
N TYR A 306 -5.27 -7.57 -31.97
CA TYR A 306 -4.13 -6.96 -31.29
C TYR A 306 -4.30 -5.46 -31.13
N CYS A 307 -3.50 -4.91 -30.23
CA CYS A 307 -3.45 -3.46 -30.01
C CYS A 307 -2.65 -2.79 -31.12
N ASP A 308 -3.30 -1.94 -31.90
CA ASP A 308 -2.67 -1.05 -32.87
C ASP A 308 -3.15 0.39 -32.64
N GLY A 309 -2.21 1.33 -32.60
CA GLY A 309 -2.53 2.74 -32.38
C GLY A 309 -3.33 3.05 -31.09
N GLY A 310 -3.27 2.17 -30.09
CA GLY A 310 -4.02 2.32 -28.83
C GLY A 310 -5.47 1.82 -28.88
N VAL A 311 -5.87 1.13 -29.95
CA VAL A 311 -7.22 0.55 -30.12
C VAL A 311 -7.11 -0.92 -30.46
N CYS A 312 -8.01 -1.74 -29.91
CA CYS A 312 -8.10 -3.16 -30.22
C CYS A 312 -8.59 -3.35 -31.66
N THR A 313 -7.73 -3.93 -32.49
CA THR A 313 -7.87 -4.00 -33.94
C THR A 313 -7.81 -5.45 -34.40
N GLU A 314 -8.63 -5.78 -35.40
CA GLU A 314 -8.68 -7.10 -36.03
C GLU A 314 -7.88 -7.11 -37.34
N HIS A 315 -7.10 -8.17 -37.54
CA HIS A 315 -6.54 -8.51 -38.84
C HIS A 315 -6.93 -9.94 -39.23
N THR A 316 -7.49 -10.10 -40.43
CA THR A 316 -7.88 -11.41 -40.97
C THR A 316 -6.85 -11.93 -41.97
N SER A 317 -6.54 -13.22 -41.88
CA SER A 317 -5.62 -13.87 -42.83
C SER A 317 -6.01 -15.32 -43.09
N TRP A 318 -5.70 -15.84 -44.28
CA TRP A 318 -5.88 -17.27 -44.56
C TRP A 318 -4.78 -18.07 -43.87
N ALA A 319 -5.18 -19.09 -43.12
CA ALA A 319 -4.31 -19.96 -42.37
C ALA A 319 -4.63 -21.44 -42.63
N GLU A 320 -3.71 -22.30 -42.21
CA GLU A 320 -3.85 -23.76 -42.24
C GLU A 320 -4.23 -24.36 -43.60
N ASP A 321 -3.51 -23.99 -44.65
CA ASP A 321 -3.71 -24.59 -45.97
C ASP A 321 -3.31 -26.08 -45.98
N GLN A 322 -4.28 -26.96 -46.27
CA GLN A 322 -4.13 -28.41 -46.19
C GLN A 322 -4.66 -29.09 -47.46
N LEU A 323 -3.96 -30.13 -47.92
CA LEU A 323 -4.45 -31.04 -48.96
C LEU A 323 -5.52 -31.97 -48.35
N VAL A 324 -6.66 -32.11 -49.02
CA VAL A 324 -7.75 -33.02 -48.62
C VAL A 324 -7.66 -34.32 -49.40
N GLU A 325 -7.69 -34.23 -50.73
CA GLU A 325 -7.66 -35.37 -51.64
C GLU A 325 -7.14 -34.93 -53.02
N ASN A 326 -6.64 -35.88 -53.81
CA ASN A 326 -6.30 -35.69 -55.21
C ASN A 326 -7.32 -36.43 -56.07
N CYS A 327 -8.10 -35.70 -56.88
CA CYS A 327 -9.21 -36.30 -57.62
C CYS A 327 -8.74 -37.31 -58.65
N SER A 328 -7.58 -37.11 -59.27
CA SER A 328 -7.02 -38.05 -60.24
C SER A 328 -6.65 -39.41 -59.63
N ASP A 329 -6.56 -39.52 -58.29
CA ASP A 329 -6.37 -40.82 -57.64
C ASP A 329 -7.61 -41.73 -57.80
N TYR A 330 -8.76 -41.15 -58.18
CA TYR A 330 -10.01 -41.86 -58.47
C TYR A 330 -10.20 -42.16 -59.97
N ASP A 331 -9.25 -41.83 -60.83
CA ASP A 331 -9.38 -42.11 -62.26
C ASP A 331 -9.40 -43.60 -62.54
N GLY A 332 -10.39 -44.06 -63.30
CA GLY A 332 -10.48 -45.48 -63.61
C GLY A 332 -11.80 -45.94 -64.22
N TRP A 333 -11.89 -47.24 -64.46
CA TRP A 333 -13.09 -47.90 -64.96
C TRP A 333 -14.04 -48.24 -63.81
N TYR A 334 -15.31 -47.85 -63.94
CA TYR A 334 -16.37 -48.12 -62.98
C TYR A 334 -17.57 -48.78 -63.68
N CYS A 335 -18.27 -49.65 -62.96
CA CYS A 335 -19.49 -50.27 -63.46
C CYS A 335 -20.73 -49.40 -63.18
N ASN A 336 -21.62 -49.31 -64.16
CA ASN A 336 -22.93 -48.70 -64.10
C ASN A 336 -23.95 -49.65 -64.75
N GLY A 337 -24.36 -50.68 -64.00
CA GLY A 337 -24.98 -51.87 -64.59
C GLY A 337 -23.96 -52.67 -65.40
N ASP A 338 -24.34 -53.18 -66.57
CA ASP A 338 -23.44 -53.88 -67.49
C ASP A 338 -22.55 -52.93 -68.31
N LEU A 339 -22.80 -51.63 -68.25
CA LEU A 339 -21.96 -50.61 -68.85
C LEU A 339 -20.74 -50.34 -67.95
N ARG A 340 -19.55 -50.51 -68.50
CA ARG A 340 -18.29 -50.07 -67.93
C ARG A 340 -17.97 -48.66 -68.45
N GLU A 341 -17.72 -47.70 -67.57
CA GLU A 341 -17.39 -46.30 -67.91
C GLU A 341 -16.04 -45.88 -67.30
N TYR A 342 -15.17 -45.25 -68.09
CA TYR A 342 -13.94 -44.63 -67.58
C TYR A 342 -14.27 -43.24 -67.08
N ARG A 343 -14.15 -43.04 -65.76
CA ARG A 343 -14.39 -41.77 -65.07
C ARG A 343 -13.07 -41.06 -64.87
N ASP A 344 -13.00 -39.85 -65.41
CA ASP A 344 -11.89 -38.91 -65.25
C ASP A 344 -12.31 -37.88 -64.18
N TYR A 345 -11.75 -38.04 -62.98
CA TYR A 345 -12.08 -37.28 -61.79
C TYR A 345 -11.19 -36.03 -61.70
N TYR A 346 -11.85 -34.87 -61.58
CA TYR A 346 -11.21 -33.57 -61.47
C TYR A 346 -11.84 -32.78 -60.33
N CYS A 347 -11.10 -31.82 -59.79
CA CYS A 347 -11.64 -30.95 -58.74
C CYS A 347 -12.53 -29.88 -59.34
N SER A 348 -13.75 -29.73 -58.81
CA SER A 348 -14.65 -28.63 -59.14
C SER A 348 -15.43 -28.17 -57.92
N GLY A 349 -15.45 -26.85 -57.66
CA GLY A 349 -16.19 -26.29 -56.53
C GLY A 349 -15.76 -26.83 -55.16
N GLY A 350 -14.48 -27.18 -55.00
CA GLY A 350 -13.93 -27.73 -53.75
C GLY A 350 -14.32 -29.18 -53.46
N ASN A 351 -14.74 -29.94 -54.49
CA ASN A 351 -15.08 -31.35 -54.37
C ASN A 351 -14.59 -32.11 -55.60
N CYS A 352 -14.29 -33.40 -55.45
CA CYS A 352 -14.04 -34.26 -56.60
C CYS A 352 -15.34 -34.56 -57.35
N THR A 353 -15.33 -34.26 -58.64
CA THR A 353 -16.38 -34.60 -59.59
C THR A 353 -15.75 -35.33 -60.77
N TYR A 354 -16.53 -35.89 -61.69
CA TYR A 354 -15.97 -36.63 -62.81
C TYR A 354 -16.71 -36.35 -64.11
N THR A 355 -16.02 -36.59 -65.22
CA THR A 355 -16.64 -36.79 -66.53
C THR A 355 -16.42 -38.21 -67.01
N VAL A 356 -17.31 -38.71 -67.87
CA VAL A 356 -17.13 -40.00 -68.53
C VAL A 356 -16.45 -39.74 -69.86
N VAL A 357 -15.24 -40.29 -70.04
CA VAL A 357 -14.43 -40.08 -71.25
C VAL A 357 -14.40 -41.31 -72.17
N SER A 358 -14.82 -42.48 -71.68
CA SER A 358 -14.95 -43.70 -72.46
C SER A 358 -15.98 -44.64 -71.83
N SER A 359 -16.66 -45.47 -72.64
CA SER A 359 -17.56 -46.50 -72.14
C SER A 359 -17.67 -47.71 -73.08
N ASP A 360 -17.85 -48.89 -72.49
CA ASP A 360 -18.06 -50.17 -73.18
C ASP A 360 -19.21 -50.92 -72.50
N ASN A 361 -20.10 -51.55 -73.28
CA ASN A 361 -21.14 -52.40 -72.72
C ASN A 361 -20.65 -53.85 -72.64
N CYS A 362 -20.58 -54.43 -71.45
CA CYS A 362 -20.04 -55.77 -71.26
C CYS A 362 -20.89 -56.85 -71.93
N SER A 363 -22.21 -56.67 -71.95
CA SER A 363 -23.16 -57.58 -72.60
C SER A 363 -23.00 -57.63 -74.12
N ASP A 364 -22.28 -56.68 -74.73
CA ASP A 364 -21.93 -56.77 -76.15
C ASP A 364 -20.98 -57.96 -76.41
N ASN A 365 -20.37 -58.53 -75.37
CA ASN A 365 -19.55 -59.74 -75.44
C ASN A 365 -20.34 -61.03 -75.16
N ASP A 366 -21.65 -60.96 -74.88
CA ASP A 366 -22.46 -62.15 -74.64
C ASP A 366 -22.49 -63.06 -75.87
N GLY A 367 -22.34 -64.37 -75.67
CA GLY A 367 -22.39 -65.29 -76.79
C GLY A 367 -21.93 -66.70 -76.47
N CYS A 368 -21.95 -67.55 -77.50
CA CYS A 368 -21.40 -68.91 -77.42
C CYS A 368 -19.98 -68.96 -77.98
N TYR A 369 -19.01 -69.27 -77.13
CA TYR A 369 -17.59 -69.32 -77.45
C TYR A 369 -17.15 -70.78 -77.65
N VAL A 370 -16.31 -71.05 -78.65
CA VAL A 370 -15.89 -72.43 -78.98
C VAL A 370 -15.00 -73.00 -77.86
N TYR A 371 -15.37 -74.16 -77.31
CA TYR A 371 -14.60 -74.88 -76.29
C TYR A 371 -14.68 -76.40 -76.53
N GLY A 372 -13.55 -77.00 -76.92
CA GLY A 372 -13.50 -78.40 -77.35
C GLY A 372 -14.34 -78.64 -78.60
N ASP A 373 -15.21 -79.66 -78.56
CA ASP A 373 -16.14 -80.01 -79.64
C ASP A 373 -17.54 -79.33 -79.49
N GLY A 374 -17.67 -78.38 -78.55
CA GLY A 374 -18.93 -77.69 -78.24
C GLY A 374 -18.78 -76.17 -78.07
N CYS A 375 -19.81 -75.50 -77.55
CA CYS A 375 -19.78 -74.07 -77.25
C CYS A 375 -20.14 -73.80 -75.78
N GLU A 376 -19.39 -72.88 -75.17
CA GLU A 376 -19.58 -72.36 -73.82
C GLU A 376 -20.35 -71.04 -73.92
N VAL A 377 -21.54 -70.97 -73.32
CA VAL A 377 -22.30 -69.72 -73.22
C VAL A 377 -21.66 -68.87 -72.13
N ARG A 378 -21.24 -67.65 -72.50
CA ARG A 378 -20.67 -66.67 -71.58
C ARG A 378 -21.59 -65.46 -71.53
N ASP A 379 -21.97 -65.09 -70.32
CA ASP A 379 -22.86 -63.96 -70.00
C ASP A 379 -22.00 -62.92 -69.28
N TYR A 380 -21.51 -61.94 -70.04
CA TYR A 380 -20.56 -60.95 -69.57
C TYR A 380 -21.29 -59.81 -68.86
N TYR A 381 -20.93 -59.60 -67.61
CA TYR A 381 -21.38 -58.48 -66.80
C TYR A 381 -20.20 -57.64 -66.34
N CYS A 382 -20.46 -56.39 -65.98
CA CYS A 382 -19.44 -55.54 -65.40
C CYS A 382 -19.26 -55.87 -63.92
N PHE A 383 -18.02 -56.18 -63.53
CA PHE A 383 -17.63 -56.39 -62.14
C PHE A 383 -16.30 -55.68 -61.86
N GLU A 384 -16.27 -54.83 -60.83
CA GLU A 384 -15.07 -54.07 -60.41
C GLU A 384 -14.34 -53.35 -61.57
N GLY A 385 -15.10 -52.74 -62.49
CA GLY A 385 -14.54 -52.01 -63.63
C GLY A 385 -14.05 -52.89 -64.79
N SER A 386 -14.31 -54.20 -64.74
CA SER A 386 -13.91 -55.17 -65.76
C SER A 386 -15.12 -55.93 -66.30
N CYS A 387 -15.12 -56.26 -67.59
CA CYS A 387 -16.10 -57.20 -68.15
C CYS A 387 -15.66 -58.64 -67.84
N THR A 388 -16.49 -59.39 -67.12
CA THR A 388 -16.25 -60.78 -66.71
C THR A 388 -17.48 -61.64 -66.97
N TYR A 389 -17.32 -62.97 -67.07
CA TYR A 389 -18.41 -63.93 -67.34
C TYR A 389 -18.36 -65.14 -66.41
#